data_AF-A0A224YUH5-F1
#
_entry.id   AF-A0A224YUH5-F1
#
_cell.length_a   1.000
_cell.length_b   1.000
_cell.length_c   1.000
_cell.angle_alpha   90.00
_cell.angle_beta   90.00
_cell.angle_gamma   90.00
#
_symmetry.space_group_name_H-M   'P 1'
#
loop_
_entity.id
_entity.type
_entity.pdbx_description
1 polymer ?
#
loop_
_entity_poly.entity_id
_entity_poly.type
_entity_poly.pdbx_seq_one_letter_code
_entity_poly.pdbx_strand_id
1 'polypeptide(L)'
;MIKLSFYGPLCFRAVDQIMTTLRSACLTALACTCFLPRCYTKTHSPDTEKVFAQLRALYDCTKLALLEANHNDTGSRCSRTFDGWHCWPPIPAGTEARAPCPHLLPGKVNFSATAKYGCHLNGSWDGSAADYTSCTSSPTEDSELMLLQNIAQDLGDDVPWEQKMHSGEDGIVEEKIDRFKDCLESVLLKPLPLGVNDSVCPRTWDGWSCWNDTLPGHTAYASCPQFVAGFVPYRQAHKVCTSNGTWFVHPATGHVWSNYTACVDTHDLQYGNLVNSLYVAGYSISLVALTLSLIIFFSFRSLRCKRITIHKNLFTSFIVSNFCWILWYVQVVAGTHVIELNPIWCQILHVVTQHFMVCNYLWMFCEGLYLHTLLVVAFVDEDKAVKWFVLIGWGFPLLPTIAYTVARGLDSDASRMCWLEHDVWYTYILSVPVGFSILLSLAFLVNIVRVLVSKLRAVNSPDRNSARKAVRATLILLPLLGLHYMVMPFRPERDRICLTYEIFSALVTSLQGLCVSMLYCFFNEEVLTVLRKALSQTPCARKEWRRMSFANSTITANFTQTTQTYE
;
A
#
# COMPACT_ATOMS: atom_id res chain seq x y z
N MET A 1 18.81 17.16 -2.78
CA MET A 1 18.49 18.25 -3.73
C MET A 1 18.27 17.67 -5.13
N ILE A 2 17.11 17.08 -5.40
CA ILE A 2 16.62 16.78 -6.76
C ILE A 2 15.11 17.03 -6.71
N LYS A 3 14.68 18.17 -7.24
CA LYS A 3 13.26 18.51 -7.47
C LYS A 3 12.85 17.83 -8.78
N LEU A 4 12.03 16.78 -8.73
CA LEU A 4 11.21 16.37 -9.88
C LEU A 4 9.86 17.07 -9.77
N SER A 5 9.71 18.12 -10.59
CA SER A 5 8.45 18.80 -10.84
C SER A 5 7.65 17.96 -11.83
N PHE A 6 6.53 17.36 -11.38
CA PHE A 6 5.53 16.76 -12.25
C PHE A 6 4.30 17.66 -12.35
N TYR A 7 4.00 18.03 -13.59
CA TYR A 7 2.78 18.71 -14.03
C TYR A 7 1.52 17.90 -13.70
N GLY A 8 0.47 18.55 -13.17
CA GLY A 8 -0.91 18.05 -13.24
C GLY A 8 -1.88 18.48 -12.12
N PRO A 9 -2.18 19.79 -11.91
CA PRO A 9 -3.01 20.23 -10.79
C PRO A 9 -4.55 20.07 -10.98
N LEU A 10 -5.02 19.42 -12.05
CA LEU A 10 -6.46 19.32 -12.37
C LEU A 10 -7.15 18.04 -11.87
N CYS A 11 -6.41 16.95 -11.64
CA CYS A 11 -7.01 15.69 -11.15
C CYS A 11 -7.20 15.70 -9.62
N PHE A 12 -6.33 16.40 -8.89
CA PHE A 12 -6.32 16.41 -7.42
C PHE A 12 -7.56 17.11 -6.80
N ARG A 13 -8.08 18.17 -7.43
CA ARG A 13 -9.25 18.91 -6.91
C ARG A 13 -10.57 18.16 -7.03
N ALA A 14 -10.70 17.24 -8.00
CA ALA A 14 -11.90 16.42 -8.16
C ALA A 14 -11.96 15.27 -7.15
N VAL A 15 -10.80 14.76 -6.73
CA VAL A 15 -10.66 13.67 -5.76
C VAL A 15 -10.99 14.13 -4.33
N ASP A 16 -10.56 15.34 -3.97
CA ASP A 16 -10.83 15.93 -2.64
C ASP A 16 -12.33 16.20 -2.41
N GLN A 17 -13.05 16.55 -3.48
CA GLN A 17 -14.51 16.78 -3.47
C GLN A 17 -15.31 15.47 -3.35
N ILE A 18 -14.76 14.33 -3.77
CA ILE A 18 -15.41 13.00 -3.66
C ILE A 18 -15.15 12.38 -2.28
N MET A 19 -13.96 12.60 -1.71
CA MET A 19 -13.56 12.15 -0.38
C MET A 19 -14.37 12.82 0.74
N THR A 20 -14.81 14.06 0.55
CA THR A 20 -15.68 14.78 1.50
C THR A 20 -17.11 14.24 1.52
N THR A 21 -17.63 13.76 0.39
CA THR A 21 -18.97 13.15 0.30
C THR A 21 -19.00 11.75 0.90
N LEU A 22 -17.93 10.96 0.75
CA LEU A 22 -17.82 9.61 1.32
C LEU A 22 -17.62 9.59 2.84
N ARG A 23 -17.02 10.65 3.42
CA ARG A 23 -16.91 10.84 4.88
C ARG A 23 -18.26 10.93 5.59
N SER A 24 -19.30 11.42 4.92
CA SER A 24 -20.65 11.62 5.50
C SER A 24 -21.46 10.32 5.61
N ALA A 25 -21.23 9.35 4.72
CA ALA A 25 -22.06 8.13 4.64
C ALA A 25 -21.58 6.97 5.55
N CYS A 26 -20.33 6.99 6.02
CA CYS A 26 -19.71 5.86 6.72
C CYS A 26 -19.91 5.88 8.25
N LEU A 27 -20.43 6.98 8.81
CA LEU A 27 -20.51 7.24 10.25
C LEU A 27 -21.67 6.55 10.99
N THR A 28 -22.45 5.67 10.35
CA THR A 28 -23.65 5.07 10.97
C THR A 28 -23.66 3.55 11.12
N ALA A 29 -22.57 2.82 10.85
CA ALA A 29 -22.62 1.35 10.79
C ALA A 29 -21.59 0.56 11.64
N LEU A 30 -20.73 1.19 12.43
CA LEU A 30 -19.68 0.46 13.18
C LEU A 30 -19.74 0.77 14.67
N ALA A 31 -20.74 0.19 15.34
CA ALA A 31 -20.73 0.01 16.78
C ALA A 31 -21.21 -1.42 17.10
N CYS A 32 -20.42 -2.10 17.94
CA CYS A 32 -20.60 -3.46 18.49
C CYS A 32 -19.93 -4.59 17.69
N THR A 33 -18.71 -4.95 18.10
CA THR A 33 -18.47 -6.17 18.90
C THR A 33 -17.02 -6.21 19.35
N CYS A 34 -16.79 -6.09 20.66
CA CYS A 34 -15.54 -6.49 21.31
C CYS A 34 -15.48 -8.02 21.36
N PHE A 35 -14.33 -8.63 21.06
CA PHE A 35 -13.75 -9.74 21.83
C PHE A 35 -12.25 -9.88 21.45
N LEU A 36 -11.46 -10.22 22.47
CA LEU A 36 -10.00 -10.08 22.63
C LEU A 36 -9.13 -10.83 21.60
N PRO A 37 -7.96 -10.29 21.18
CA PRO A 37 -6.92 -11.06 20.53
C PRO A 37 -6.03 -11.77 21.55
N ARG A 38 -5.57 -12.96 21.16
CA ARG A 38 -4.74 -13.87 21.95
C ARG A 38 -3.28 -13.57 21.60
N CYS A 39 -2.59 -12.80 22.43
CA CYS A 39 -1.17 -12.49 22.24
C CYS A 39 -0.32 -13.76 22.39
N TYR A 40 0.42 -14.11 21.33
CA TYR A 40 1.56 -15.01 21.42
C TYR A 40 2.77 -14.17 21.83
N THR A 41 3.05 -14.11 23.14
CA THR A 41 4.19 -13.36 23.67
C THR A 41 5.44 -14.23 23.63
N LYS A 42 6.48 -13.78 22.92
CA LYS A 42 7.83 -14.33 23.02
C LYS A 42 8.33 -14.04 24.45
N THR A 43 8.61 -15.08 25.24
CA THR A 43 9.06 -14.91 26.63
C THR A 43 10.56 -14.65 26.66
N HIS A 44 10.95 -13.43 27.02
CA HIS A 44 12.35 -13.05 27.24
C HIS A 44 12.81 -13.39 28.67
N SER A 45 14.13 -13.44 28.90
CA SER A 45 14.68 -13.70 30.24
C SER A 45 14.26 -12.60 31.24
N PRO A 46 13.93 -12.95 32.50
CA PRO A 46 13.58 -11.98 33.53
C PRO A 46 14.69 -10.96 33.82
N ASP A 47 15.95 -11.28 33.52
CA ASP A 47 17.06 -10.34 33.67
C ASP A 47 17.11 -9.31 32.53
N THR A 48 16.81 -9.72 31.30
CA THR A 48 16.65 -8.82 30.15
C THR A 48 15.52 -7.81 30.37
N GLU A 49 14.41 -8.26 30.96
CA GLU A 49 13.29 -7.37 31.30
C GLU A 49 13.66 -6.33 32.37
N LYS A 50 14.47 -6.70 33.36
CA LYS A 50 14.97 -5.76 34.38
C LYS A 50 15.83 -4.66 33.77
N VAL A 51 16.82 -5.05 32.97
CA VAL A 51 17.72 -4.13 32.27
C VAL A 51 16.94 -3.18 31.36
N PHE A 52 16.00 -3.72 30.58
CA PHE A 52 15.16 -2.91 29.70
C PHE A 52 14.29 -1.90 30.49
N ALA A 53 13.72 -2.31 31.61
CA ALA A 53 12.95 -1.43 32.49
C ALA A 53 13.81 -0.32 33.11
N GLN A 54 15.05 -0.64 33.54
CA GLN A 54 15.99 0.34 34.07
C GLN A 54 16.46 1.33 33.00
N LEU A 55 16.76 0.88 31.78
CA LEU A 55 17.11 1.74 30.64
C LEU A 55 16.00 2.76 30.35
N ARG A 56 14.76 2.29 30.32
CA ARG A 56 13.59 3.15 30.11
C ARG A 56 13.46 4.20 31.21
N ALA A 57 13.60 3.79 32.47
CA ALA A 57 13.52 4.69 33.61
C ALA A 57 14.67 5.73 33.63
N LEU A 58 15.89 5.33 33.29
CA LEU A 58 17.04 6.21 33.15
C LEU A 58 16.79 7.26 32.05
N TYR A 59 16.34 6.83 30.87
CA TYR A 59 16.04 7.72 29.74
C TYR A 59 14.93 8.74 30.07
N ASP A 60 13.82 8.29 30.66
CA ASP A 60 12.74 9.18 31.07
C ASP A 60 13.24 10.21 32.12
N CYS A 61 14.15 9.79 33.00
CA CYS A 61 14.74 10.66 34.02
C CYS A 61 15.65 11.74 33.43
N THR A 62 16.56 11.37 32.52
CA THR A 62 17.48 12.31 31.87
C THR A 62 16.72 13.31 31.02
N LYS A 63 15.68 12.87 30.30
CA LYS A 63 14.78 13.75 29.55
C LYS A 63 14.12 14.80 30.43
N LEU A 64 13.57 14.41 31.59
CA LEU A 64 12.98 15.35 32.55
C LEU A 64 14.02 16.30 33.14
N ALA A 65 15.22 15.82 33.45
CA ALA A 65 16.30 16.64 33.99
C ALA A 65 16.74 17.74 33.00
N LEU A 66 16.79 17.42 31.69
CA LEU A 66 17.08 18.40 30.64
C LEU A 66 15.99 19.47 30.50
N LEU A 67 14.72 19.11 30.67
CA LEU A 67 13.61 20.07 30.67
C LEU A 67 13.67 21.02 31.88
N GLU A 68 14.04 20.49 33.05
CA GLU A 68 14.14 21.25 34.30
C GLU A 68 15.38 22.17 34.34
N ALA A 69 16.47 21.82 33.67
CA ALA A 69 17.69 22.65 33.57
C ALA A 69 17.44 24.01 32.88
N ASN A 70 16.37 24.14 32.10
CA ASN A 70 15.98 25.38 31.43
C ASN A 70 15.19 26.36 32.33
N HIS A 71 14.88 26.00 33.58
CA HIS A 71 14.18 26.85 34.54
C HIS A 71 15.17 27.51 35.52
N ASN A 72 15.31 28.84 35.45
CA ASN A 72 16.10 29.64 36.40
C ASN A 72 15.38 29.73 37.75
N ASP A 73 15.80 28.95 38.72
CA ASP A 73 15.20 28.91 40.05
C ASP A 73 16.24 29.26 41.14
N THR A 74 15.89 30.14 42.10
CA THR A 74 16.83 30.89 42.95
C THR A 74 17.11 30.27 44.32
N GLY A 75 16.92 28.96 44.49
CA GLY A 75 17.13 28.27 45.78
C GLY A 75 18.10 27.09 45.67
N SER A 76 18.92 26.85 46.71
CA SER A 76 19.77 25.66 46.79
C SER A 76 18.90 24.40 46.85
N ARG A 77 19.04 23.55 45.84
CA ARG A 77 18.27 22.31 45.66
C ARG A 77 19.19 21.24 45.09
N CYS A 78 18.90 19.99 45.40
CA CYS A 78 19.51 18.89 44.67
C CYS A 78 18.78 18.71 43.35
N SER A 79 19.53 18.64 42.25
CA SER A 79 18.98 18.44 40.90
C SER A 79 18.44 17.03 40.73
N ARG A 80 17.54 16.84 39.75
CA ARG A 80 17.06 15.51 39.37
C ARG A 80 18.23 14.59 39.05
N THR A 81 18.21 13.38 39.58
CA THR A 81 19.24 12.37 39.34
C THR A 81 18.65 10.97 39.28
N PHE A 82 19.29 10.08 38.54
CA PHE A 82 18.95 8.66 38.51
C PHE A 82 20.03 7.87 39.25
N ASP A 83 19.64 7.08 40.24
CA ASP A 83 20.56 6.34 41.10
C ASP A 83 20.76 4.86 40.70
N GLY A 84 20.18 4.45 39.57
CA GLY A 84 20.18 3.06 39.10
C GLY A 84 18.86 2.32 39.27
N TRP A 85 18.00 2.81 40.17
CA TRP A 85 16.72 2.16 40.46
C TRP A 85 15.56 3.14 40.42
N HIS A 86 15.78 4.40 40.75
CA HIS A 86 14.80 5.46 40.83
C HIS A 86 15.28 6.75 40.19
N CYS A 87 14.32 7.45 39.57
CA CYS A 87 14.50 8.84 39.16
C CYS A 87 14.05 9.76 40.29
N TRP A 88 15.00 10.36 40.98
CA TRP A 88 14.73 11.25 42.11
C TRP A 88 14.43 12.66 41.63
N PRO A 89 13.25 13.22 41.93
CA PRO A 89 12.90 14.58 41.53
C PRO A 89 13.75 15.62 42.28
N PRO A 90 13.82 16.85 41.79
CA PRO A 90 14.54 17.90 42.49
C PRO A 90 13.88 18.22 43.83
N ILE A 91 14.68 18.28 44.90
CA ILE A 91 14.20 18.58 46.26
C ILE A 91 15.01 19.73 46.90
N PRO A 92 14.42 20.51 47.82
CA PRO A 92 15.14 21.59 48.52
C PRO A 92 16.34 21.07 49.33
N ALA A 93 17.40 21.88 49.41
CA ALA A 93 18.58 21.55 50.21
C ALA A 93 18.22 21.34 51.70
N GLY A 94 18.77 20.29 52.32
CA GLY A 94 18.48 19.91 53.70
C GLY A 94 17.21 19.07 53.89
N THR A 95 16.58 18.60 52.81
CA THR A 95 15.42 17.70 52.86
C THR A 95 15.78 16.28 52.42
N GLU A 96 14.90 15.31 52.73
CA GLU A 96 15.05 13.90 52.38
C GLU A 96 13.91 13.49 51.44
N ALA A 97 14.25 12.92 50.28
CA ALA A 97 13.28 12.31 49.38
C ALA A 97 12.97 10.87 49.79
N ARG A 98 11.73 10.43 49.58
CA ARG A 98 11.28 9.07 49.88
C ARG A 98 10.53 8.48 48.70
N ALA A 99 10.80 7.21 48.41
CA ALA A 99 10.13 6.48 47.34
C ALA A 99 9.85 5.02 47.75
N PRO A 100 8.78 4.40 47.24
CA PRO A 100 8.50 2.99 47.50
C PRO A 100 9.61 2.10 46.93
N CYS A 101 9.86 0.94 47.56
CA CYS A 101 10.88 0.02 47.08
C CYS A 101 10.56 -0.51 45.66
N PRO A 102 11.49 -0.42 44.70
CA PRO A 102 11.28 -0.92 43.34
C PRO A 102 11.04 -2.43 43.29
N HIS A 103 10.15 -2.88 42.40
CA HIS A 103 9.85 -4.29 42.16
C HIS A 103 11.02 -5.11 41.59
N LEU A 104 12.03 -4.42 41.07
CA LEU A 104 13.12 -5.00 40.29
C LEU A 104 14.42 -5.21 41.11
N LEU A 105 14.40 -4.89 42.42
CA LEU A 105 15.57 -5.04 43.29
C LEU A 105 15.98 -6.51 43.46
N PRO A 106 17.29 -6.81 43.56
CA PRO A 106 17.77 -8.16 43.78
C PRO A 106 17.38 -8.69 45.17
N GLY A 107 17.01 -9.97 45.22
CA GLY A 107 16.69 -10.68 46.45
C GLY A 107 15.22 -10.59 46.90
N LYS A 108 14.96 -10.85 48.19
CA LYS A 108 13.62 -10.74 48.79
C LYS A 108 13.36 -9.28 49.16
N VAL A 109 12.56 -8.59 48.35
CA VAL A 109 12.26 -7.17 48.52
C VAL A 109 11.06 -6.98 49.46
N ASN A 110 11.17 -6.03 50.39
CA ASN A 110 10.05 -5.61 51.21
C ASN A 110 9.30 -4.43 50.57
N PHE A 111 8.18 -4.71 49.86
CA PHE A 111 7.38 -3.67 49.18
C PHE A 111 6.65 -2.70 50.11
N SER A 112 6.60 -2.99 51.42
CA SER A 112 6.00 -2.07 52.41
C SER A 112 6.98 -1.02 52.93
N ALA A 113 8.27 -1.15 52.61
CA ALA A 113 9.30 -0.19 53.00
C ALA A 113 9.50 0.91 51.94
N THR A 114 10.25 1.94 52.30
CA THR A 114 10.60 3.07 51.42
C THR A 114 12.10 3.29 51.40
N ALA A 115 12.66 3.50 50.21
CA ALA A 115 14.02 3.98 50.03
C ALA A 115 14.10 5.49 50.34
N LYS A 116 15.28 5.94 50.76
CA LYS A 116 15.51 7.34 51.19
C LYS A 116 16.73 7.92 50.52
N TYR A 117 16.65 9.18 50.11
CA TYR A 117 17.79 9.90 49.55
C TYR A 117 17.90 11.31 50.14
N GLY A 118 19.00 11.56 50.84
CA GLY A 118 19.27 12.85 51.49
C GLY A 118 19.84 13.88 50.53
N CYS A 119 19.41 15.13 50.67
CA CYS A 119 20.01 16.28 50.01
C CYS A 119 20.72 17.17 51.02
N HIS A 120 22.03 17.39 50.86
CA HIS A 120 22.81 18.25 51.72
C HIS A 120 22.46 19.73 51.55
N LEU A 121 22.82 20.55 52.55
CA LEU A 121 22.58 22.00 52.55
C LEU A 121 23.31 22.76 51.43
N ASN A 122 24.38 22.17 50.89
CA ASN A 122 25.14 22.70 49.74
C ASN A 122 24.47 22.40 48.38
N GLY A 123 23.36 21.66 48.36
CA GLY A 123 22.66 21.25 47.13
C GLY A 123 23.22 19.99 46.46
N SER A 124 24.05 19.19 47.13
CA SER A 124 24.51 17.89 46.63
C SER A 124 23.80 16.72 47.31
N TRP A 125 23.61 15.61 46.58
CA TRP A 125 23.05 14.38 47.13
C TRP A 125 24.02 13.68 48.10
N ASP A 126 23.47 12.94 49.08
CA ASP A 126 24.20 12.20 50.12
C ASP A 126 24.77 10.87 49.56
N GLY A 127 25.68 10.99 48.59
CA GLY A 127 26.30 9.87 47.90
C GLY A 127 25.93 9.76 46.42
N SER A 128 26.31 8.65 45.79
CA SER A 128 25.99 8.34 44.39
C SER A 128 24.68 7.57 44.23
N ALA A 129 24.18 6.94 45.30
CA ALA A 129 22.93 6.18 45.31
C ALA A 129 22.14 6.35 46.62
N ALA A 130 20.82 6.16 46.55
CA ALA A 130 19.94 6.24 47.71
C ALA A 130 20.11 5.05 48.68
N ASP A 131 19.63 5.21 49.91
CA ASP A 131 19.63 4.16 50.92
C ASP A 131 18.46 3.18 50.69
N TYR A 132 18.81 1.96 50.25
CA TYR A 132 17.89 0.83 50.02
C TYR A 132 17.97 -0.26 51.10
N THR A 133 18.67 -0.04 52.22
CA THR A 133 18.84 -1.04 53.29
C THR A 133 17.52 -1.51 53.90
N SER A 134 16.50 -0.65 53.88
CA SER A 134 15.14 -1.00 54.33
C SER A 134 14.36 -1.86 53.32
N CYS A 135 14.82 -1.91 52.06
CA CYS A 135 14.20 -2.65 50.97
C CYS A 135 14.78 -4.05 50.78
N THR A 136 16.11 -4.21 50.85
CA THR A 136 16.82 -5.49 50.68
C THR A 136 18.16 -5.53 51.44
N SER A 137 18.63 -6.73 51.78
CA SER A 137 19.83 -6.93 52.62
C SER A 137 21.15 -7.07 51.84
N SER A 138 21.14 -6.97 50.50
CA SER A 138 22.34 -7.10 49.66
C SER A 138 22.28 -6.15 48.45
N PRO A 139 22.61 -4.87 48.61
CA PRO A 139 22.87 -3.99 47.49
C PRO A 139 24.32 -4.23 47.05
N THR A 140 24.58 -5.25 46.23
CA THR A 140 25.90 -5.41 45.63
C THR A 140 26.08 -4.37 44.53
N GLU A 141 27.27 -3.75 44.46
CA GLU A 141 27.68 -2.85 43.38
C GLU A 141 27.51 -3.55 42.01
N ASP A 142 26.42 -3.24 41.32
CA ASP A 142 26.16 -3.78 40.00
C ASP A 142 27.13 -3.11 39.01
N SER A 143 28.14 -3.86 38.56
CA SER A 143 28.94 -3.53 37.36
C SER A 143 28.07 -3.31 36.11
N GLU A 144 26.78 -3.61 36.17
CA GLU A 144 25.77 -3.38 35.14
C GLU A 144 25.34 -1.90 35.03
N LEU A 145 25.47 -1.09 36.09
CA LEU A 145 24.99 0.31 36.07
C LEU A 145 25.81 1.21 35.12
N MET A 146 27.12 0.99 35.04
CA MET A 146 28.02 1.69 34.11
C MET A 146 27.73 1.29 32.65
N LEU A 147 27.38 0.02 32.41
CA LEU A 147 26.98 -0.48 31.10
C LEU A 147 25.64 0.14 30.66
N LEU A 148 24.67 0.23 31.58
CA LEU A 148 23.38 0.88 31.35
C LEU A 148 23.52 2.37 31.00
N GLN A 149 24.40 3.10 31.68
CA GLN A 149 24.68 4.51 31.37
C GLN A 149 25.33 4.68 30.00
N ASN A 150 26.27 3.80 29.61
CA ASN A 150 26.88 3.82 28.29
C ASN A 150 25.86 3.52 27.17
N ILE A 151 25.01 2.50 27.37
CA ILE A 151 23.94 2.15 26.41
C ILE A 151 22.95 3.33 26.26
N ALA A 152 22.57 3.98 27.36
CA ALA A 152 21.66 5.12 27.33
C ALA A 152 22.26 6.37 26.65
N GLN A 153 23.59 6.58 26.75
CA GLN A 153 24.28 7.66 26.04
C GLN A 153 24.40 7.37 24.53
N ASP A 154 24.65 6.12 24.15
CA ASP A 154 24.79 5.69 22.75
C ASP A 154 23.45 5.63 21.99
N LEU A 155 22.32 5.44 22.70
CA LEU A 155 20.98 5.35 22.11
C LEU A 155 20.48 6.66 21.47
N GLY A 156 21.07 7.81 21.78
CA GLY A 156 20.77 9.10 21.13
C GLY A 156 19.28 9.50 21.17
N ASP A 157 18.82 10.20 20.13
CA ASP A 157 17.43 10.67 19.95
C ASP A 157 16.44 9.58 19.48
N ASP A 158 16.91 8.35 19.22
CA ASP A 158 16.15 7.30 18.52
C ASP A 158 15.91 6.06 19.42
N VAL A 159 15.33 6.26 20.61
CA VAL A 159 15.01 5.12 21.48
C VAL A 159 13.87 4.26 20.90
N PRO A 160 13.95 2.91 20.99
CA PRO A 160 12.94 2.00 20.46
C PRO A 160 11.50 2.22 20.97
N TRP A 161 11.31 2.95 22.08
CA TRP A 161 10.04 3.08 22.80
C TRP A 161 9.45 4.51 22.86
N GLU A 162 10.01 5.51 22.16
CA GLU A 162 9.56 6.92 22.24
C GLU A 162 8.64 7.37 21.08
N GLN A 163 8.43 6.54 20.05
CA GLN A 163 7.52 6.92 18.98
C GLN A 163 6.08 7.10 19.50
N LYS A 164 5.50 8.28 19.24
CA LYS A 164 4.10 8.60 19.54
C LYS A 164 3.21 7.58 18.83
N MET A 165 2.53 6.75 19.62
CA MET A 165 1.48 5.83 19.15
C MET A 165 0.50 6.55 18.21
N HIS A 166 0.65 6.31 16.91
CA HIS A 166 -0.42 6.51 15.95
C HIS A 166 -1.10 5.16 15.70
N SER A 167 -2.43 5.16 15.59
CA SER A 167 -3.21 3.92 15.43
C SER A 167 -2.76 3.17 14.17
N GLY A 168 -2.07 2.04 14.33
CA GLY A 168 -1.51 1.25 13.23
C GLY A 168 -0.06 0.77 13.43
N GLU A 169 0.71 1.42 14.32
CA GLU A 169 2.14 1.14 14.53
C GLU A 169 2.44 0.07 15.60
N ASP A 170 1.42 -0.46 16.30
CA ASP A 170 1.61 -1.33 17.48
C ASP A 170 2.51 -2.55 17.20
N GLY A 171 2.38 -3.19 16.03
CA GLY A 171 3.17 -4.38 15.67
C GLY A 171 4.63 -4.11 15.27
N ILE A 172 4.90 -2.98 14.61
CA ILE A 172 6.27 -2.61 14.18
C ILE A 172 7.08 -2.14 15.39
N VAL A 173 6.44 -1.38 16.28
CA VAL A 173 7.04 -0.95 17.54
C VAL A 173 7.34 -2.15 18.43
N GLU A 174 6.43 -3.12 18.51
CA GLU A 174 6.66 -4.37 19.25
C GLU A 174 7.83 -5.18 18.67
N GLU A 175 7.89 -5.37 17.35
CA GLU A 175 9.02 -6.09 16.71
C GLU A 175 10.37 -5.36 16.92
N LYS A 176 10.37 -4.02 16.83
CA LYS A 176 11.57 -3.20 17.08
C LYS A 176 12.03 -3.33 18.54
N ILE A 177 11.10 -3.34 19.50
CA ILE A 177 11.38 -3.56 20.92
C ILE A 177 11.96 -4.96 21.13
N ASP A 178 11.36 -6.00 20.54
CA ASP A 178 11.84 -7.37 20.69
C ASP A 178 13.23 -7.57 20.07
N ARG A 179 13.52 -6.93 18.94
CA ARG A 179 14.87 -6.92 18.35
C ARG A 179 15.90 -6.23 19.24
N PHE A 180 15.51 -5.15 19.91
CA PHE A 180 16.38 -4.49 20.87
C PHE A 180 16.62 -5.36 22.12
N LYS A 181 15.59 -6.04 22.64
CA LYS A 181 15.75 -7.01 23.74
C LYS A 181 16.67 -8.16 23.35
N ASP A 182 16.53 -8.70 22.13
CA ASP A 182 17.43 -9.71 21.60
C ASP A 182 18.89 -9.18 21.53
N CYS A 183 19.09 -7.92 21.13
CA CYS A 183 20.41 -7.27 21.12
C CYS A 183 21.00 -7.10 22.54
N LEU A 184 20.19 -6.70 23.51
CA LEU A 184 20.60 -6.57 24.90
C LEU A 184 21.17 -7.88 25.42
N GLU A 185 20.44 -8.98 25.27
CA GLU A 185 20.84 -10.29 25.79
C GLU A 185 22.01 -10.90 25.00
N SER A 186 21.99 -10.78 23.68
CA SER A 186 22.96 -11.49 22.81
C SER A 186 24.29 -10.77 22.64
N VAL A 187 24.33 -9.46 22.86
CA VAL A 187 25.52 -8.63 22.61
C VAL A 187 25.77 -7.66 23.76
N LEU A 188 24.85 -6.76 24.09
CA LEU A 188 25.18 -5.63 24.97
C LEU A 188 25.52 -6.07 26.40
N LEU A 189 24.77 -7.03 26.97
CA LEU A 189 24.94 -7.53 28.34
C LEU A 189 26.01 -8.61 28.49
N LYS A 190 26.61 -9.10 27.40
CA LYS A 190 27.65 -10.12 27.51
C LYS A 190 28.92 -9.53 28.13
N PRO A 191 29.66 -10.28 28.96
CA PRO A 191 30.93 -9.80 29.50
C PRO A 191 31.88 -9.44 28.36
N LEU A 192 32.66 -8.38 28.53
CA LEU A 192 33.71 -8.03 27.56
C LEU A 192 34.66 -9.22 27.43
N PRO A 193 35.09 -9.58 26.21
CA PRO A 193 36.09 -10.62 26.04
C PRO A 193 37.36 -10.22 26.80
N LEU A 194 37.68 -10.98 27.87
CA LEU A 194 38.87 -10.79 28.69
C LEU A 194 40.12 -10.87 27.81
N GLY A 195 40.82 -9.75 27.62
CA GLY A 195 42.19 -9.73 27.08
C GLY A 195 42.49 -8.84 25.88
N VAL A 196 41.60 -7.92 25.46
CA VAL A 196 41.91 -7.03 24.32
C VAL A 196 42.48 -5.69 24.84
N ASN A 197 43.81 -5.57 24.84
CA ASN A 197 44.53 -4.29 25.01
C ASN A 197 44.52 -3.43 23.73
N ASP A 198 43.87 -3.91 22.66
CA ASP A 198 43.73 -3.19 21.40
C ASP A 198 42.53 -2.25 21.45
N SER A 199 42.65 -1.07 20.85
CA SER A 199 41.52 -0.16 20.65
C SER A 199 40.47 -0.88 19.81
N VAL A 200 39.27 -1.11 20.32
CA VAL A 200 38.16 -1.72 19.55
C VAL A 200 37.05 -0.70 19.36
N CYS A 201 36.32 -0.81 18.24
CA CYS A 201 35.05 -0.13 18.12
C CYS A 201 34.03 -0.81 19.04
N PRO A 202 33.38 -0.07 19.97
CA PRO A 202 32.52 -0.66 20.97
C PRO A 202 31.23 -1.19 20.36
N ARG A 203 30.71 -2.30 20.90
CA ARG A 203 29.37 -2.80 20.61
C ARG A 203 28.30 -1.73 20.83
N THR A 204 27.29 -1.69 19.97
CA THR A 204 26.28 -0.62 19.97
C THR A 204 25.00 -1.03 19.24
N TRP A 205 23.92 -0.29 19.45
CA TRP A 205 22.64 -0.44 18.76
C TRP A 205 22.32 0.85 18.03
N ASP A 206 22.07 0.78 16.72
CA ASP A 206 21.85 1.97 15.88
C ASP A 206 20.37 2.28 15.60
N GLY A 207 19.46 1.66 16.35
CA GLY A 207 18.02 1.78 16.12
C GLY A 207 17.44 0.66 15.27
N TRP A 208 18.25 0.00 14.42
CA TRP A 208 17.80 -1.02 13.46
C TRP A 208 18.47 -2.39 13.66
N SER A 209 19.78 -2.41 13.88
CA SER A 209 20.58 -3.63 14.06
C SER A 209 21.56 -3.54 15.23
N CYS A 210 21.93 -4.72 15.73
CA CYS A 210 22.88 -4.88 16.81
C CYS A 210 24.31 -5.07 16.27
N TRP A 211 25.26 -4.28 16.75
CA TRP A 211 26.65 -4.30 16.31
C TRP A 211 27.56 -4.79 17.44
N ASN A 212 28.41 -5.78 17.15
CA ASN A 212 29.35 -6.33 18.11
C ASN A 212 30.69 -5.58 18.11
N ASP A 213 31.53 -5.83 19.11
CA ASP A 213 32.88 -5.27 19.19
C ASP A 213 33.67 -5.63 17.93
N THR A 214 34.31 -4.62 17.32
CA THR A 214 34.97 -4.78 16.02
C THR A 214 36.37 -4.19 16.06
N LEU A 215 37.33 -4.93 15.48
CA LEU A 215 38.73 -4.49 15.43
C LEU A 215 38.91 -3.26 14.50
N PRO A 216 39.90 -2.38 14.76
CA PRO A 216 40.20 -1.25 13.91
C PRO A 216 40.48 -1.67 12.46
N GLY A 217 39.90 -0.96 11.51
CA GLY A 217 40.04 -1.27 10.08
C GLY A 217 39.21 -2.45 9.59
N HIS A 218 38.45 -3.12 10.46
CA HIS A 218 37.48 -4.15 10.08
C HIS A 218 36.05 -3.59 9.95
N THR A 219 35.22 -4.33 9.23
CA THR A 219 33.81 -4.02 8.99
C THR A 219 32.94 -5.03 9.70
N ALA A 220 31.99 -4.55 10.49
CA ALA A 220 30.94 -5.36 11.10
C ALA A 220 29.80 -5.58 10.12
N TYR A 221 29.14 -6.74 10.20
CA TYR A 221 28.00 -7.10 9.36
C TYR A 221 26.82 -7.55 10.22
N ALA A 222 25.62 -7.14 9.83
CA ALA A 222 24.37 -7.56 10.45
C ALA A 222 23.34 -7.88 9.36
N SER A 223 22.51 -8.89 9.57
CA SER A 223 21.39 -9.18 8.67
C SER A 223 20.40 -8.02 8.65
N CYS A 224 19.78 -7.78 7.50
CA CYS A 224 18.80 -6.71 7.37
C CYS A 224 17.54 -7.01 8.20
N PRO A 225 17.04 -6.05 9.00
CA PRO A 225 15.84 -6.25 9.83
C PRO A 225 14.57 -6.46 8.98
N GLN A 226 13.65 -7.30 9.48
CA GLN A 226 12.40 -7.63 8.80
C GLN A 226 11.30 -6.57 9.03
N PHE A 227 11.28 -5.92 10.19
CA PHE A 227 10.34 -4.85 10.51
C PHE A 227 10.47 -3.60 9.62
N VAL A 228 11.58 -3.45 8.88
CA VAL A 228 11.74 -2.34 7.92
C VAL A 228 11.17 -2.75 6.57
N ALA A 229 10.12 -2.07 6.13
CA ALA A 229 9.44 -2.39 4.88
C ALA A 229 10.38 -2.29 3.67
N GLY A 230 10.38 -3.34 2.83
CA GLY A 230 11.21 -3.41 1.62
C GLY A 230 12.65 -3.87 1.85
N PHE A 231 13.04 -4.21 3.08
CA PHE A 231 14.33 -4.84 3.36
C PHE A 231 14.30 -6.34 3.07
N VAL A 232 15.41 -6.82 2.54
CA VAL A 232 15.59 -8.22 2.16
C VAL A 232 16.37 -8.95 3.27
N PRO A 233 15.76 -9.90 4.02
CA PRO A 233 16.34 -10.40 5.28
C PRO A 233 17.63 -11.20 5.12
N TYR A 234 17.85 -11.81 3.95
CA TYR A 234 19.07 -12.58 3.64
C TYR A 234 20.24 -11.70 3.20
N ARG A 235 20.02 -10.40 2.98
CA ARG A 235 21.09 -9.43 2.72
C ARG A 235 21.64 -8.90 4.03
N GLN A 236 22.79 -8.23 3.97
CA GLN A 236 23.49 -7.72 5.14
C GLN A 236 23.77 -6.22 5.01
N ALA A 237 23.51 -5.51 6.11
CA ALA A 237 24.01 -4.17 6.36
C ALA A 237 25.44 -4.25 6.91
N HIS A 238 26.19 -3.15 6.79
CA HIS A 238 27.55 -3.10 7.32
C HIS A 238 27.85 -1.79 8.03
N LYS A 239 28.77 -1.86 9.00
CA LYS A 239 29.26 -0.72 9.77
C LYS A 239 30.78 -0.77 9.84
N VAL A 240 31.44 0.33 9.51
CA VAL A 240 32.90 0.35 9.33
C VAL A 240 33.58 0.87 10.59
N CYS A 241 34.53 0.09 11.13
CA CYS A 241 35.41 0.54 12.20
C CYS A 241 36.67 1.17 11.59
N THR A 242 36.95 2.43 11.95
CA THR A 242 38.15 3.14 11.45
C THR A 242 39.42 2.56 12.07
N SER A 243 40.58 2.85 11.47
CA SER A 243 41.89 2.46 12.02
C SER A 243 42.18 3.04 13.41
N ASN A 244 41.45 4.08 13.81
CA ASN A 244 41.61 4.74 15.10
C ASN A 244 40.78 4.07 16.21
N GLY A 245 40.04 3.00 15.92
CA GLY A 245 39.18 2.31 16.89
C GLY A 245 37.85 3.03 17.15
N THR A 246 37.42 3.91 16.25
CA THR A 246 36.12 4.59 16.33
C THR A 246 35.24 4.23 15.15
N TRP A 247 33.92 4.19 15.35
CA TRP A 247 32.97 3.97 14.26
C TRP A 247 33.05 5.08 13.22
N PHE A 248 32.81 4.71 11.96
CA PHE A 248 32.75 5.68 10.86
C PHE A 248 31.64 6.71 11.08
N VAL A 249 31.98 7.98 10.92
CA VAL A 249 31.07 9.13 11.05
C VAL A 249 30.77 9.67 9.65
N HIS A 250 29.50 9.85 9.34
CA HIS A 250 29.09 10.29 8.01
C HIS A 250 29.40 11.79 7.80
N PRO A 251 30.05 12.17 6.69
CA PRO A 251 30.61 13.51 6.52
C PRO A 251 29.56 14.62 6.42
N ALA A 252 28.32 14.32 6.00
CA ALA A 252 27.27 15.34 5.87
C ALA A 252 26.41 15.50 7.13
N THR A 253 26.33 14.47 7.99
CA THR A 253 25.45 14.47 9.17
C THR A 253 26.23 14.60 10.47
N GLY A 254 27.52 14.26 10.49
CA GLY A 254 28.34 14.31 11.70
C GLY A 254 28.02 13.22 12.74
N HIS A 255 27.13 12.28 12.40
CA HIS A 255 26.74 11.16 13.26
C HIS A 255 27.39 9.85 12.82
N VAL A 256 27.55 8.93 13.77
CA VAL A 256 27.97 7.55 13.50
C VAL A 256 27.00 6.90 12.52
N TRP A 257 27.53 6.21 11.51
CA TRP A 257 26.72 5.75 10.38
C TRP A 257 26.86 4.26 10.09
N SER A 258 25.72 3.63 9.81
CA SER A 258 25.58 2.25 9.35
C SER A 258 25.01 2.22 7.95
N ASN A 259 25.56 1.38 7.08
CA ASN A 259 25.17 1.31 5.68
C ASN A 259 24.15 0.18 5.43
N TYR A 260 22.90 0.57 5.21
CA TYR A 260 21.79 -0.32 4.86
C TYR A 260 21.44 -0.32 3.36
N THR A 261 22.23 0.33 2.52
CA THR A 261 21.93 0.47 1.07
C THR A 261 21.83 -0.90 0.38
N ALA A 262 22.57 -1.90 0.87
CA ALA A 262 22.51 -3.28 0.37
C ALA A 262 21.21 -4.01 0.74
N CYS A 263 20.50 -3.56 1.78
CA CYS A 263 19.27 -4.20 2.25
C CYS A 263 18.08 -4.02 1.30
N VAL A 264 18.13 -3.04 0.42
CA VAL A 264 17.06 -2.77 -0.57
C VAL A 264 17.44 -3.40 -1.91
N ASP A 265 16.51 -4.16 -2.49
CA ASP A 265 16.64 -4.59 -3.88
C ASP A 265 16.23 -3.47 -4.84
N THR A 266 17.22 -2.71 -5.31
CA THR A 266 17.01 -1.60 -6.24
C THR A 266 16.49 -2.05 -7.60
N HIS A 267 16.76 -3.31 -7.98
CA HIS A 267 16.31 -3.86 -9.25
C HIS A 267 14.81 -4.14 -9.19
N ASP A 268 14.37 -4.85 -8.14
CA ASP A 268 12.95 -5.13 -7.90
C ASP A 268 12.14 -3.85 -7.71
N LEU A 269 12.68 -2.84 -7.02
CA LEU A 269 12.02 -1.56 -6.86
C LEU A 269 11.82 -0.83 -8.20
N GLN A 270 12.83 -0.83 -9.07
CA GLN A 270 12.72 -0.24 -10.41
C GLN A 270 11.69 -1.00 -11.26
N TYR A 271 11.64 -2.33 -11.14
CA TYR A 271 10.68 -3.16 -11.86
C TYR A 271 9.24 -2.94 -11.38
N GLY A 272 9.01 -2.92 -10.07
CA GLY A 272 7.70 -2.61 -9.50
C GLY A 272 7.19 -1.24 -9.97
N ASN A 273 8.07 -0.24 -9.99
CA ASN A 273 7.74 1.10 -10.49
C ASN A 273 7.42 1.14 -12.00
N LEU A 274 8.15 0.36 -12.81
CA LEU A 274 7.87 0.23 -14.24
C LEU A 274 6.49 -0.40 -14.47
N VAL A 275 6.21 -1.53 -13.82
CA VAL A 275 4.92 -2.24 -13.93
C VAL A 275 3.77 -1.35 -13.44
N ASN A 276 3.94 -0.68 -12.30
CA ASN A 276 2.97 0.28 -11.78
C ASN A 276 2.68 1.41 -12.79
N SER A 277 3.74 1.98 -13.39
CA SER A 277 3.61 3.04 -14.40
C SER A 277 2.86 2.56 -15.65
N LEU A 278 3.08 1.31 -16.08
CA LEU A 278 2.35 0.70 -17.21
C LEU A 278 0.86 0.55 -16.91
N TYR A 279 0.50 0.06 -15.71
CA TYR A 279 -0.91 -0.03 -15.29
C TYR A 279 -1.58 1.34 -15.28
N VAL A 280 -0.96 2.33 -14.64
CA VAL A 280 -1.51 3.70 -14.54
C VAL A 280 -1.69 4.31 -15.93
N ALA A 281 -0.69 4.19 -16.82
CA ALA A 281 -0.77 4.72 -18.17
C ALA A 281 -1.89 4.04 -18.99
N GLY A 282 -1.94 2.71 -18.97
CA GLY A 282 -2.94 1.94 -19.72
C GLY A 282 -4.37 2.20 -19.23
N TYR A 283 -4.60 2.20 -17.92
CA TYR A 283 -5.92 2.52 -17.36
C TYR A 283 -6.35 3.95 -17.66
N SER A 284 -5.42 4.91 -17.68
CA SER A 284 -5.72 6.30 -18.04
C SER A 284 -6.17 6.42 -19.49
N ILE A 285 -5.48 5.76 -20.43
CA ILE A 285 -5.86 5.74 -21.85
C ILE A 285 -7.24 5.08 -22.02
N SER A 286 -7.45 3.93 -21.38
CA SER A 286 -8.73 3.23 -21.39
C SER A 286 -9.87 4.09 -20.82
N LEU A 287 -9.63 4.81 -19.72
CA LEU A 287 -10.60 5.69 -19.08
C LEU A 287 -11.06 6.82 -20.03
N VAL A 288 -10.13 7.48 -20.73
CA VAL A 288 -10.45 8.52 -21.71
C VAL A 288 -11.28 7.95 -22.86
N ALA A 289 -10.90 6.81 -23.42
CA ALA A 289 -11.62 6.20 -24.54
C ALA A 289 -13.05 5.74 -24.15
N LEU A 290 -13.20 5.15 -22.97
CA LEU A 290 -14.49 4.69 -22.45
C LEU A 290 -15.42 5.85 -22.10
N THR A 291 -14.91 6.91 -21.49
CA THR A 291 -15.71 8.10 -21.16
C THR A 291 -16.23 8.79 -22.43
N LEU A 292 -15.39 8.95 -23.46
CA LEU A 292 -15.81 9.44 -24.78
C LEU A 292 -16.91 8.57 -25.39
N SER A 293 -16.75 7.25 -25.36
CA SER A 293 -17.74 6.29 -25.88
C SER A 293 -19.08 6.38 -25.13
N LEU A 294 -19.02 6.51 -23.80
CA LEU A 294 -20.20 6.64 -22.96
C LEU A 294 -20.96 7.95 -23.24
N ILE A 295 -20.23 9.07 -23.42
CA ILE A 295 -20.80 10.37 -23.81
C ILE A 295 -21.53 10.27 -25.15
N ILE A 296 -20.95 9.59 -26.14
CA ILE A 296 -21.59 9.35 -27.45
C ILE A 296 -22.92 8.61 -27.27
N PHE A 297 -22.93 7.51 -26.52
CA PHE A 297 -24.15 6.72 -26.28
C PHE A 297 -25.23 7.42 -25.45
N PHE A 298 -24.87 8.40 -24.62
CA PHE A 298 -25.86 9.23 -23.92
C PHE A 298 -26.39 10.39 -24.79
N SER A 299 -25.54 10.97 -25.64
CA SER A 299 -25.90 12.13 -26.46
C SER A 299 -26.88 11.77 -27.58
N PHE A 300 -26.70 10.62 -28.24
CA PHE A 300 -27.53 10.23 -29.37
C PHE A 300 -28.73 9.40 -28.93
N ARG A 301 -29.92 10.03 -28.90
CA ARG A 301 -31.19 9.34 -28.61
C ARG A 301 -31.47 8.17 -29.55
N SER A 302 -31.02 8.25 -30.80
CA SER A 302 -31.24 7.24 -31.84
C SER A 302 -30.53 5.91 -31.58
N LEU A 303 -29.49 5.89 -30.74
CA LEU A 303 -28.72 4.67 -30.41
C LEU A 303 -29.26 3.96 -29.16
N ARG A 304 -30.39 4.39 -28.59
CA ARG A 304 -30.96 3.79 -27.38
C ARG A 304 -31.68 2.46 -27.71
N CYS A 305 -31.00 1.35 -27.46
CA CYS A 305 -31.55 0.00 -27.49
C CYS A 305 -31.28 -0.73 -26.15
N LYS A 306 -31.98 -1.83 -25.87
CA LYS A 306 -31.74 -2.67 -24.66
C LYS A 306 -30.32 -3.21 -24.62
N ARG A 307 -29.79 -3.69 -25.76
CA ARG A 307 -28.38 -4.09 -25.93
C ARG A 307 -27.41 -2.99 -25.49
N ILE A 308 -27.62 -1.77 -26.00
CA ILE A 308 -26.76 -0.62 -25.68
C ILE A 308 -26.89 -0.23 -24.20
N THR A 309 -28.01 -0.52 -23.54
CA THR A 309 -28.15 -0.31 -22.09
C THR A 309 -27.25 -1.27 -21.29
N ILE A 310 -27.09 -2.53 -21.72
CA ILE A 310 -26.11 -3.45 -21.13
C ILE A 310 -24.67 -2.94 -21.38
N HIS A 311 -24.35 -2.54 -22.61
CA HIS A 311 -23.02 -2.00 -22.93
C HIS A 311 -22.68 -0.73 -22.12
N LYS A 312 -23.67 0.15 -21.87
CA LYS A 312 -23.49 1.33 -21.00
C LYS A 312 -23.10 0.93 -19.57
N ASN A 313 -23.75 -0.09 -19.01
CA ASN A 313 -23.41 -0.58 -17.68
C ASN A 313 -22.01 -1.23 -17.66
N LEU A 314 -21.67 -2.03 -18.69
CA LEU A 314 -20.33 -2.59 -18.86
C LEU A 314 -19.25 -1.49 -18.95
N PHE A 315 -19.48 -0.43 -19.73
CA PHE A 315 -18.53 0.67 -19.84
C PHE A 315 -18.42 1.45 -18.53
N THR A 316 -19.54 1.62 -17.82
CA THR A 316 -19.56 2.27 -16.50
C THR A 316 -18.75 1.45 -15.49
N SER A 317 -18.86 0.12 -15.48
CA SER A 317 -18.09 -0.72 -14.58
C SER A 317 -16.58 -0.66 -14.88
N PHE A 318 -16.17 -0.61 -16.15
CA PHE A 318 -14.76 -0.37 -16.51
C PHE A 318 -14.27 1.02 -16.09
N ILE A 319 -15.07 2.08 -16.29
CA ILE A 319 -14.70 3.45 -15.90
C ILE A 319 -14.45 3.53 -14.39
N VAL A 320 -15.38 3.02 -13.58
CA VAL A 320 -15.26 3.07 -12.12
C VAL A 320 -14.11 2.17 -11.64
N SER A 321 -13.99 0.95 -12.16
CA SER A 321 -12.89 0.04 -11.81
C SER A 321 -11.51 0.64 -12.16
N ASN A 322 -11.33 1.16 -13.38
CA ASN A 322 -10.08 1.79 -13.80
C ASN A 322 -9.73 3.00 -12.93
N PHE A 323 -10.74 3.82 -12.58
CA PHE A 323 -10.55 4.96 -11.71
C PHE A 323 -10.09 4.55 -10.29
N CYS A 324 -10.73 3.53 -9.70
CA CYS A 324 -10.33 3.00 -8.40
C CYS A 324 -8.91 2.42 -8.42
N TRP A 325 -8.55 1.65 -9.45
CA TRP A 325 -7.20 1.12 -9.61
C TRP A 325 -6.15 2.22 -9.79
N ILE A 326 -6.43 3.27 -10.56
CA ILE A 326 -5.51 4.42 -10.68
C ILE A 326 -5.30 5.07 -9.30
N LEU A 327 -6.37 5.30 -8.53
CA LEU A 327 -6.26 5.85 -7.17
C LEU A 327 -5.43 4.94 -6.28
N TRP A 328 -5.68 3.63 -6.30
CA TRP A 328 -4.91 2.64 -5.55
C TRP A 328 -3.41 2.68 -5.87
N TYR A 329 -3.07 2.64 -7.16
CA TYR A 329 -1.68 2.62 -7.62
C TYR A 329 -0.92 3.92 -7.33
N VAL A 330 -1.58 5.07 -7.43
CA VAL A 330 -0.95 6.38 -7.21
C VAL A 330 -0.88 6.74 -5.73
N GLN A 331 -1.91 6.44 -4.94
CA GLN A 331 -2.00 6.89 -3.54
C GLN A 331 -1.41 5.89 -2.55
N VAL A 332 -1.54 4.58 -2.82
CA VAL A 332 -1.10 3.53 -1.89
C VAL A 332 0.19 2.90 -2.40
N VAL A 333 0.19 2.32 -3.60
CA VAL A 333 1.35 1.57 -4.10
C VAL A 333 2.59 2.45 -4.30
N ALA A 334 2.43 3.68 -4.79
CA ALA A 334 3.54 4.62 -4.94
C ALA A 334 3.96 5.32 -3.62
N GLY A 335 3.11 5.27 -2.58
CA GLY A 335 3.31 5.96 -1.31
C GLY A 335 3.73 5.03 -0.18
N THR A 336 5.02 4.70 -0.07
CA THR A 336 5.54 3.76 0.96
C THR A 336 5.16 4.16 2.39
N HIS A 337 5.21 5.45 2.70
CA HIS A 337 4.81 6.00 4.00
C HIS A 337 3.32 5.76 4.33
N VAL A 338 2.44 5.70 3.33
CA VAL A 338 1.01 5.40 3.55
C VAL A 338 0.83 3.93 3.93
N ILE A 339 1.61 3.04 3.30
CA ILE A 339 1.57 1.61 3.59
C ILE A 339 2.00 1.36 5.03
N GLU A 340 3.09 1.98 5.47
CA GLU A 340 3.63 1.86 6.83
C GLU A 340 2.68 2.42 7.89
N LEU A 341 2.11 3.60 7.67
CA LEU A 341 1.14 4.21 8.61
C LEU A 341 -0.19 3.47 8.69
N ASN A 342 -0.53 2.65 7.68
CA ASN A 342 -1.75 1.86 7.58
C ASN A 342 -3.06 2.61 7.96
N PRO A 343 -3.35 3.78 7.36
CA PRO A 343 -4.53 4.55 7.72
C PRO A 343 -5.82 3.89 7.22
N ILE A 344 -6.91 3.99 7.99
CA ILE A 344 -8.21 3.35 7.66
C ILE A 344 -8.69 3.65 6.22
N TRP A 345 -8.41 4.84 5.69
CA TRP A 345 -8.81 5.21 4.32
C TRP A 345 -8.14 4.35 3.24
N CYS A 346 -6.91 3.87 3.44
CA CYS A 346 -6.25 3.02 2.46
C CYS A 346 -6.92 1.64 2.40
N GLN A 347 -7.34 1.10 3.56
CA GLN A 347 -8.08 -0.15 3.62
C GLN A 347 -9.46 -0.03 2.94
N ILE A 348 -10.17 1.08 3.19
CA ILE A 348 -11.44 1.36 2.50
C ILE A 348 -11.21 1.45 0.99
N LEU A 349 -10.17 2.17 0.54
CA LEU A 349 -9.84 2.27 -0.88
C LEU A 349 -9.51 0.89 -1.49
N HIS A 350 -8.82 0.02 -0.75
CA HIS A 350 -8.58 -1.36 -1.16
C HIS A 350 -9.89 -2.12 -1.39
N VAL A 351 -10.79 -2.12 -0.39
CA VAL A 351 -12.11 -2.79 -0.48
C VAL A 351 -12.92 -2.28 -1.66
N VAL A 352 -12.97 -0.96 -1.83
CA VAL A 352 -13.71 -0.32 -2.93
C VAL A 352 -13.12 -0.74 -4.27
N THR A 353 -11.80 -0.80 -4.39
CA THR A 353 -11.11 -1.25 -5.61
C THR A 353 -11.42 -2.71 -5.92
N GLN A 354 -11.35 -3.60 -4.93
CA GLN A 354 -11.69 -5.02 -5.09
C GLN A 354 -13.18 -5.22 -5.45
N HIS A 355 -14.07 -4.45 -4.84
CA HIS A 355 -15.50 -4.51 -5.15
C HIS A 355 -15.78 -4.17 -6.62
N PHE A 356 -15.25 -3.04 -7.11
CA PHE A 356 -15.47 -2.62 -8.49
C PHE A 356 -14.74 -3.51 -9.51
N MET A 357 -13.64 -4.14 -9.10
CA MET A 357 -12.99 -5.21 -9.86
C MET A 357 -13.94 -6.39 -10.05
N VAL A 358 -14.54 -6.93 -8.99
CA VAL A 358 -15.54 -8.03 -9.08
C VAL A 358 -16.78 -7.61 -9.89
N CYS A 359 -17.31 -6.40 -9.69
CA CYS A 359 -18.40 -5.86 -10.50
C CYS A 359 -18.06 -5.84 -12.00
N ASN A 360 -16.83 -5.45 -12.35
CA ASN A 360 -16.39 -5.45 -13.75
C ASN A 360 -16.40 -6.86 -14.36
N TYR A 361 -15.91 -7.86 -13.62
CA TYR A 361 -15.98 -9.27 -14.05
C TYR A 361 -17.41 -9.75 -14.27
N LEU A 362 -18.32 -9.45 -13.34
CA LEU A 362 -19.71 -9.88 -13.49
C LEU A 362 -20.42 -9.15 -14.62
N TRP A 363 -20.09 -7.89 -14.91
CA TRP A 363 -20.63 -7.20 -16.08
C TRP A 363 -20.13 -7.80 -17.39
N MET A 364 -18.88 -8.23 -17.48
CA MET A 364 -18.38 -8.99 -18.62
C MET A 364 -19.13 -10.31 -18.79
N PHE A 365 -19.38 -11.03 -17.68
CA PHE A 365 -20.21 -12.22 -17.68
C PHE A 365 -21.65 -11.94 -18.11
N CYS A 366 -22.28 -10.87 -17.61
CA CYS A 366 -23.64 -10.49 -17.96
C CYS A 366 -23.78 -10.15 -19.45
N GLU A 367 -22.79 -9.48 -20.04
CA GLU A 367 -22.75 -9.23 -21.49
C GLU A 367 -22.69 -10.56 -22.28
N GLY A 368 -21.84 -11.51 -21.86
CA GLY A 368 -21.77 -12.84 -22.46
C GLY A 368 -23.06 -13.64 -22.34
N LEU A 369 -23.68 -13.64 -21.16
CA LEU A 369 -24.95 -14.30 -20.88
C LEU A 369 -26.11 -13.66 -21.66
N TYR A 370 -26.13 -12.34 -21.79
CA TYR A 370 -27.11 -11.62 -22.60
C TYR A 370 -27.01 -12.01 -24.07
N LEU A 371 -25.79 -12.04 -24.63
CA LEU A 371 -25.57 -12.46 -26.01
C LEU A 371 -25.98 -13.92 -26.25
N HIS A 372 -25.64 -14.82 -25.33
CA HIS A 372 -26.03 -16.24 -25.41
C HIS A 372 -27.57 -16.40 -25.36
N THR A 373 -28.21 -15.72 -24.42
CA THR A 373 -29.67 -15.77 -24.25
C THR A 373 -30.40 -15.30 -25.51
N LEU A 374 -29.98 -14.19 -26.12
CA LEU A 374 -30.59 -13.69 -27.36
C LEU A 374 -30.44 -14.64 -28.57
N LEU A 375 -29.35 -15.41 -28.63
CA LEU A 375 -29.09 -16.32 -29.76
C LEU A 375 -29.80 -17.67 -29.61
N VAL A 376 -29.97 -18.16 -28.37
CA VAL A 376 -30.49 -19.52 -28.10
C VAL A 376 -31.95 -19.51 -27.65
N VAL A 377 -32.39 -18.48 -26.91
CA VAL A 377 -33.72 -18.41 -26.30
C VAL A 377 -34.55 -17.33 -26.99
N ALA A 378 -35.57 -17.74 -27.73
CA ALA A 378 -36.36 -16.83 -28.57
C ALA A 378 -37.43 -16.01 -27.83
N PHE A 379 -37.81 -16.38 -26.60
CA PHE A 379 -38.97 -15.79 -25.89
C PHE A 379 -38.59 -15.23 -24.51
N VAL A 380 -37.70 -14.24 -24.47
CA VAL A 380 -37.33 -13.55 -23.22
C VAL A 380 -37.91 -12.15 -23.18
N ASP A 381 -38.56 -11.80 -22.07
CA ASP A 381 -38.98 -10.45 -21.75
C ASP A 381 -37.74 -9.60 -21.43
N GLU A 382 -37.27 -8.82 -22.41
CA GLU A 382 -36.03 -8.04 -22.34
C GLU A 382 -36.02 -7.06 -21.16
N ASP A 383 -37.18 -6.49 -20.79
CA ASP A 383 -37.28 -5.53 -19.69
C ASP A 383 -37.03 -6.16 -18.32
N LYS A 384 -37.58 -7.35 -18.10
CA LYS A 384 -37.32 -8.12 -16.88
C LYS A 384 -35.88 -8.62 -16.87
N ALA A 385 -35.37 -9.09 -18.02
CA ALA A 385 -34.01 -9.59 -18.14
C ALA A 385 -32.96 -8.51 -17.78
N VAL A 386 -33.09 -7.29 -18.31
CA VAL A 386 -32.17 -6.19 -17.99
C VAL A 386 -32.17 -5.87 -16.49
N LYS A 387 -33.32 -5.88 -15.81
CA LYS A 387 -33.39 -5.65 -14.35
C LYS A 387 -32.66 -6.74 -13.57
N TRP A 388 -32.81 -8.00 -13.96
CA TRP A 388 -32.07 -9.11 -13.36
C TRP A 388 -30.56 -9.00 -13.59
N PHE A 389 -30.12 -8.62 -14.80
CA PHE A 389 -28.70 -8.40 -15.08
C PHE A 389 -28.11 -7.25 -14.27
N VAL A 390 -28.84 -6.16 -14.06
CA VAL A 390 -28.40 -5.05 -13.20
C VAL A 390 -28.23 -5.51 -11.74
N LEU A 391 -29.16 -6.33 -11.22
CA LEU A 391 -29.05 -6.90 -9.88
C LEU A 391 -27.84 -7.84 -9.74
N ILE A 392 -27.59 -8.68 -10.75
CA ILE A 392 -26.44 -9.60 -10.77
C ILE A 392 -25.13 -8.83 -10.90
N GLY A 393 -25.07 -7.82 -11.78
CA GLY A 393 -23.83 -7.08 -12.07
C GLY A 393 -23.39 -6.15 -10.93
N TRP A 394 -24.32 -5.52 -10.22
CA TRP A 394 -23.99 -4.56 -9.13
C TRP A 394 -24.31 -5.08 -7.72
N GLY A 395 -25.34 -5.91 -7.56
CA GLY A 395 -25.80 -6.37 -6.25
C GLY A 395 -25.03 -7.60 -5.75
N PHE A 396 -24.92 -8.65 -6.58
CA PHE A 396 -24.24 -9.89 -6.18
C PHE A 396 -22.78 -9.69 -5.69
N PRO A 397 -21.93 -8.83 -6.32
CA PRO A 397 -20.57 -8.56 -5.84
C PRO A 397 -20.48 -8.08 -4.40
N LEU A 398 -21.52 -7.44 -3.85
CA LEU A 398 -21.50 -6.94 -2.47
C LEU A 398 -21.37 -8.09 -1.46
N LEU A 399 -21.98 -9.24 -1.72
CA LEU A 399 -21.96 -10.38 -0.80
C LEU A 399 -20.54 -10.94 -0.56
N PRO A 400 -19.76 -11.34 -1.59
CA PRO A 400 -18.40 -11.80 -1.40
C PRO A 400 -17.45 -10.68 -0.93
N THR A 401 -17.67 -9.42 -1.34
CA THR A 401 -16.87 -8.28 -0.83
C THR A 401 -17.06 -8.07 0.67
N ILE A 402 -18.29 -8.14 1.18
CA ILE A 402 -18.56 -8.01 2.62
C ILE A 402 -17.92 -9.18 3.37
N ALA A 403 -18.11 -10.42 2.89
CA ALA A 403 -17.49 -11.60 3.50
C ALA A 403 -15.96 -11.49 3.55
N TYR A 404 -15.34 -11.02 2.47
CA TYR A 404 -13.90 -10.77 2.39
C TYR A 404 -13.43 -9.70 3.38
N THR A 405 -14.15 -8.57 3.45
CA THR A 405 -13.83 -7.44 4.34
C THR A 405 -13.92 -7.86 5.81
N VAL A 406 -14.97 -8.61 6.16
CA VAL A 406 -15.15 -9.13 7.52
C VAL A 406 -14.06 -10.15 7.86
N ALA A 407 -13.80 -11.13 6.98
CA ALA A 407 -12.79 -12.15 7.22
C ALA A 407 -11.39 -11.54 7.44
N ARG A 408 -11.00 -10.56 6.61
CA ARG A 408 -9.70 -9.91 6.71
C ARG A 408 -9.63 -8.89 7.86
N GLY A 409 -10.73 -8.18 8.14
CA GLY A 409 -10.79 -7.22 9.24
C GLY A 409 -10.79 -7.85 10.64
N LEU A 410 -11.15 -9.13 10.76
CA LEU A 410 -11.07 -9.88 12.02
C LEU A 410 -9.65 -10.36 12.34
N ASP A 411 -8.74 -10.37 11.37
CA ASP A 411 -7.36 -10.78 11.52
C ASP A 411 -6.47 -9.53 11.66
N SER A 412 -5.94 -9.31 12.87
CA SER A 412 -5.10 -8.15 13.19
C SER A 412 -3.76 -8.16 12.47
N ASP A 413 -3.22 -9.34 12.15
CA ASP A 413 -1.94 -9.47 11.45
C ASP A 413 -2.14 -9.23 9.96
N ALA A 414 -3.21 -9.79 9.36
CA ALA A 414 -3.57 -9.55 7.97
C ALA A 414 -4.08 -8.12 7.70
N SER A 415 -4.41 -7.38 8.76
CA SER A 415 -4.88 -5.99 8.66
C SER A 415 -3.78 -4.95 8.49
N ARG A 416 -2.50 -5.35 8.55
CA ARG A 416 -1.36 -4.46 8.37
C ARG A 416 -1.14 -4.04 6.91
N MET A 417 -0.28 -3.04 6.69
CA MET A 417 0.23 -2.64 5.37
C MET A 417 -0.86 -2.35 4.32
N CYS A 418 -1.94 -1.68 4.73
CA CYS A 418 -3.06 -1.32 3.85
C CYS A 418 -3.65 -2.50 3.07
N TRP A 419 -3.59 -3.74 3.56
CA TRP A 419 -4.14 -4.90 2.85
C TRP A 419 -3.43 -5.21 1.51
N LEU A 420 -2.20 -4.72 1.34
CA LEU A 420 -1.38 -4.92 0.15
C LEU A 420 -0.86 -6.37 0.02
N GLU A 421 -0.59 -7.02 1.14
CA GLU A 421 -0.07 -8.38 1.18
C GLU A 421 -1.10 -9.36 0.60
N HIS A 422 -0.63 -10.17 -0.36
CA HIS A 422 -1.48 -11.07 -1.13
C HIS A 422 -1.69 -12.37 -0.39
N ASP A 423 -2.56 -12.30 0.62
CA ASP A 423 -2.96 -13.48 1.34
C ASP A 423 -3.89 -14.37 0.48
N VAL A 424 -3.35 -15.51 0.02
CA VAL A 424 -4.01 -16.47 -0.87
C VAL A 424 -5.36 -16.93 -0.30
N TRP A 425 -5.42 -17.25 0.98
CA TRP A 425 -6.58 -17.74 1.75
C TRP A 425 -7.77 -16.78 1.65
N TYR A 426 -7.57 -15.51 2.02
CA TYR A 426 -8.64 -14.50 2.01
C TYR A 426 -9.04 -14.13 0.59
N THR A 427 -8.08 -14.08 -0.34
CA THR A 427 -8.32 -13.72 -1.74
C THR A 427 -9.19 -14.75 -2.46
N TYR A 428 -9.22 -16.02 -2.03
CA TYR A 428 -10.14 -17.03 -2.59
C TYR A 428 -11.63 -16.67 -2.45
N ILE A 429 -12.01 -15.93 -1.40
CA ILE A 429 -13.41 -15.52 -1.18
C ILE A 429 -13.93 -14.69 -2.37
N LEU A 430 -13.07 -13.87 -2.98
CA LEU A 430 -13.38 -13.07 -4.16
C LEU A 430 -13.09 -13.84 -5.45
N SER A 431 -11.97 -14.55 -5.51
CA SER A 431 -11.50 -15.23 -6.73
C SER A 431 -12.36 -16.42 -7.14
N VAL A 432 -12.96 -17.16 -6.21
CA VAL A 432 -13.79 -18.34 -6.53
C VAL A 432 -15.07 -17.95 -7.31
N PRO A 433 -15.89 -16.98 -6.85
CA PRO A 433 -17.03 -16.49 -7.64
C PRO A 433 -16.63 -15.94 -9.02
N VAL A 434 -15.53 -15.19 -9.09
CA VAL A 434 -15.01 -14.64 -10.35
C VAL A 434 -14.57 -15.78 -11.28
N GLY A 435 -13.80 -16.75 -10.79
CA GLY A 435 -13.35 -17.91 -11.55
C GLY A 435 -14.52 -18.72 -12.10
N PHE A 436 -15.55 -18.96 -11.28
CA PHE A 436 -16.78 -19.62 -11.73
C PHE A 436 -17.48 -18.84 -12.85
N SER A 437 -17.59 -17.51 -12.73
CA SER A 437 -18.18 -16.66 -13.78
C SER A 437 -17.39 -16.70 -15.10
N ILE A 438 -16.06 -16.74 -15.03
CA ILE A 438 -15.17 -16.85 -16.22
C ILE A 438 -15.34 -18.21 -16.89
N LEU A 439 -15.42 -19.30 -16.12
CA LEU A 439 -15.66 -20.65 -16.65
C LEU A 439 -17.01 -20.75 -17.37
N LEU A 440 -18.07 -20.16 -16.80
CA LEU A 440 -19.37 -20.07 -17.47
C LEU A 440 -19.32 -19.21 -18.73
N SER A 441 -18.62 -18.06 -18.69
CA SER A 441 -18.38 -17.22 -19.87
C SER A 441 -17.67 -17.98 -20.99
N LEU A 442 -16.71 -18.85 -20.65
CA LEU A 442 -16.03 -19.72 -21.63
C LEU A 442 -17.02 -20.71 -22.26
N ALA A 443 -17.84 -21.37 -21.44
CA ALA A 443 -18.86 -22.29 -21.93
C ALA A 443 -19.85 -21.58 -22.87
N PHE A 444 -20.29 -20.37 -22.52
CA PHE A 444 -21.15 -19.55 -23.39
C PHE A 444 -20.44 -19.16 -24.68
N LEU A 445 -19.17 -18.76 -24.64
CA LEU A 445 -18.41 -18.45 -25.85
C LEU A 445 -18.36 -19.66 -26.79
N VAL A 446 -18.04 -20.86 -26.28
CA VAL A 446 -18.00 -22.08 -27.07
C VAL A 446 -19.36 -22.35 -27.73
N ASN A 447 -20.46 -22.19 -26.98
CA ASN A 447 -21.81 -22.36 -27.51
C ASN A 447 -22.16 -21.31 -28.58
N ILE A 448 -21.86 -20.03 -28.32
CA ILE A 448 -22.08 -18.93 -29.28
C ILE A 448 -21.32 -19.20 -30.58
N VAL A 449 -20.05 -19.60 -30.49
CA VAL A 449 -19.23 -19.93 -31.67
C VAL A 449 -19.81 -21.11 -32.42
N ARG A 450 -20.25 -22.17 -31.72
CA ARG A 450 -20.86 -23.34 -32.33
C ARG A 450 -22.13 -22.96 -33.11
N VAL A 451 -23.01 -22.15 -32.51
CA VAL A 451 -24.23 -21.64 -33.14
C VAL A 451 -23.91 -20.73 -34.33
N LEU A 452 -22.98 -19.79 -34.17
CA LEU A 452 -22.56 -18.86 -35.23
C LEU A 452 -21.96 -19.60 -36.42
N VAL A 453 -21.05 -20.54 -36.19
CA VAL A 453 -20.43 -21.37 -37.25
C VAL A 453 -21.48 -22.24 -37.92
N SER A 454 -22.43 -22.81 -37.16
CA SER A 454 -23.53 -23.59 -37.72
C SER A 454 -24.40 -22.75 -38.66
N LYS A 455 -24.77 -21.52 -38.26
CA LYS A 455 -25.55 -20.59 -39.10
C LYS A 455 -24.75 -20.11 -40.32
N LEU A 456 -23.46 -19.79 -40.16
CA LEU A 456 -22.60 -19.37 -41.27
C LEU A 456 -22.40 -20.47 -42.31
N ARG A 457 -22.27 -21.75 -41.89
CA ARG A 457 -22.20 -22.91 -42.81
C ARG A 457 -23.53 -23.23 -43.50
N ALA A 458 -24.66 -22.87 -42.88
CA ALA A 458 -25.97 -23.05 -43.51
C ALA A 458 -26.24 -22.00 -44.60
N VAL A 459 -25.64 -20.80 -44.48
CA VAL A 459 -25.82 -19.69 -45.44
C VAL A 459 -24.73 -19.68 -46.53
N ASN A 460 -23.48 -19.99 -46.18
CA ASN A 460 -22.37 -20.06 -47.12
C ASN A 460 -21.96 -21.53 -47.30
N SER A 461 -21.84 -21.99 -48.55
CA SER A 461 -21.24 -23.27 -48.93
C SER A 461 -19.94 -23.53 -48.13
N PRO A 462 -19.58 -24.79 -47.81
CA PRO A 462 -18.56 -25.12 -46.81
C PRO A 462 -17.14 -24.73 -47.27
N ASP A 463 -16.81 -23.44 -47.17
CA ASP A 463 -15.52 -22.90 -47.56
C ASP A 463 -14.62 -22.77 -46.31
N ARG A 464 -13.41 -23.33 -46.38
CA ARG A 464 -12.41 -23.34 -45.28
C ARG A 464 -12.00 -21.93 -44.87
N ASN A 465 -12.15 -20.96 -45.78
CA ASN A 465 -11.93 -19.53 -45.52
C ASN A 465 -12.96 -18.93 -44.56
N SER A 466 -14.20 -19.43 -44.53
CA SER A 466 -15.26 -18.95 -43.62
C SER A 466 -15.00 -19.33 -42.17
N ALA A 467 -14.50 -20.56 -41.92
CA ALA A 467 -14.12 -21.03 -40.59
C ALA A 467 -12.94 -20.22 -40.03
N ARG A 468 -11.93 -19.88 -40.85
CA ARG A 468 -10.80 -19.05 -40.43
C ARG A 468 -11.21 -17.62 -40.10
N LYS A 469 -12.16 -17.05 -40.86
CA LYS A 469 -12.76 -15.72 -40.57
C LYS A 469 -13.54 -15.74 -39.26
N ALA A 470 -14.34 -16.79 -39.00
CA ALA A 470 -15.09 -16.96 -37.76
C ALA A 470 -14.15 -17.11 -36.54
N VAL A 471 -13.11 -17.95 -36.62
CA VAL A 471 -12.11 -18.10 -35.55
C VAL A 471 -11.37 -16.79 -35.27
N ARG A 472 -11.03 -16.01 -36.32
CA ARG A 472 -10.41 -14.69 -36.14
C ARG A 472 -11.33 -13.70 -35.43
N ALA A 473 -12.62 -13.67 -35.77
CA ALA A 473 -13.61 -12.86 -35.07
C ALA A 473 -13.80 -13.32 -33.61
N THR A 474 -13.72 -14.62 -33.37
CA THR A 474 -13.81 -15.22 -32.03
C THR A 474 -12.63 -14.86 -31.14
N LEU A 475 -11.41 -14.81 -31.70
CA LEU A 475 -10.21 -14.36 -30.98
C LEU A 475 -10.30 -12.89 -30.56
N ILE A 476 -10.99 -12.06 -31.35
CA ILE A 476 -11.28 -10.66 -30.99
C ILE A 476 -12.32 -10.57 -29.86
N LEU A 477 -13.24 -11.54 -29.78
CA LEU A 477 -14.27 -11.65 -28.73
C LEU A 477 -13.71 -12.17 -27.38
N LEU A 478 -12.48 -12.71 -27.37
CA LEU A 478 -11.88 -13.33 -26.20
C LEU A 478 -11.44 -12.30 -25.11
N PRO A 479 -10.80 -11.16 -25.46
CA PRO A 479 -10.58 -10.05 -24.52
C PRO A 479 -11.88 -9.37 -24.05
N LEU A 480 -12.90 -9.33 -24.90
CA LEU A 480 -14.20 -8.71 -24.61
C LEU A 480 -14.97 -9.44 -23.50
N LEU A 481 -14.85 -10.77 -23.41
CA LEU A 481 -15.49 -11.60 -22.38
C LEU A 481 -14.62 -11.82 -21.13
N GLY A 482 -13.45 -11.19 -21.04
CA GLY A 482 -12.56 -11.36 -19.89
C GLY A 482 -11.87 -12.72 -19.81
N LEU A 483 -11.78 -13.47 -20.90
CA LEU A 483 -11.21 -14.83 -20.88
C LEU A 483 -9.68 -14.86 -20.76
N HIS A 484 -9.00 -13.75 -21.05
CA HIS A 484 -7.56 -13.64 -20.82
C HIS A 484 -7.20 -13.81 -19.33
N TYR A 485 -8.11 -13.46 -18.41
CA TYR A 485 -7.94 -13.67 -16.97
C TYR A 485 -7.95 -15.14 -16.54
N MET A 486 -8.28 -16.09 -17.42
CA MET A 486 -8.10 -17.54 -17.15
C MET A 486 -6.63 -17.97 -17.29
N VAL A 487 -5.84 -17.25 -18.10
CA VAL A 487 -4.42 -17.54 -18.37
C VAL A 487 -3.50 -16.74 -17.44
N MET A 488 -3.96 -15.56 -16.99
CA MET A 488 -3.27 -14.63 -16.08
C MET A 488 -3.21 -14.99 -14.56
N PRO A 489 -3.73 -16.11 -14.03
CA PRO A 489 -3.48 -16.49 -12.64
C PRO A 489 -2.22 -17.34 -12.44
N PHE A 490 -1.70 -17.96 -13.50
CA PHE A 490 -0.49 -18.79 -13.43
C PHE A 490 0.77 -17.90 -13.42
N ARG A 491 1.05 -17.24 -12.30
CA ARG A 491 2.31 -16.49 -12.12
C ARG A 491 3.47 -17.48 -12.03
N PRO A 492 4.41 -17.49 -13.00
CA PRO A 492 5.52 -18.44 -12.99
C PRO A 492 6.61 -18.02 -11.98
N GLU A 493 7.15 -18.96 -11.23
CA GLU A 493 8.17 -18.73 -10.17
C GLU A 493 9.57 -18.32 -10.69
N ARG A 494 9.82 -18.29 -12.01
CA ARG A 494 11.15 -17.99 -12.58
C ARG A 494 11.30 -16.55 -13.05
N ASP A 495 12.34 -15.87 -12.55
CA ASP A 495 12.66 -14.44 -12.73
C ASP A 495 12.43 -13.88 -14.15
N ARG A 496 12.98 -14.50 -15.20
CA ARG A 496 12.90 -13.95 -16.57
C ARG A 496 11.52 -14.11 -17.23
N ILE A 497 10.82 -15.19 -16.90
CA ILE A 497 9.48 -15.47 -17.46
C ILE A 497 8.44 -14.65 -16.68
N CYS A 498 8.67 -14.44 -15.37
CA CYS A 498 7.81 -13.63 -14.51
C CYS A 498 7.73 -12.18 -14.97
N LEU A 499 8.86 -11.54 -15.29
CA LEU A 499 8.86 -10.15 -15.76
C LEU A 499 8.09 -9.97 -17.07
N THR A 500 8.35 -10.83 -18.05
CA THR A 500 7.66 -10.77 -19.35
C THR A 500 6.15 -10.98 -19.17
N TYR A 501 5.79 -11.90 -18.27
CA TYR A 501 4.41 -12.17 -17.91
C TYR A 501 3.73 -10.99 -17.23
N GLU A 502 4.38 -10.33 -16.26
CA GLU A 502 3.82 -9.19 -15.55
C GLU A 502 3.63 -7.98 -16.47
N ILE A 503 4.59 -7.69 -17.34
CA ILE A 503 4.45 -6.63 -18.36
C ILE A 503 3.32 -6.94 -19.33
N PHE A 504 3.26 -8.18 -19.83
CA PHE A 504 2.19 -8.60 -20.74
C PHE A 504 0.83 -8.55 -20.07
N SER A 505 0.73 -9.02 -18.82
CA SER A 505 -0.48 -8.94 -18.01
C SER A 505 -0.91 -7.50 -17.78
N ALA A 506 0.04 -6.62 -17.44
CA ALA A 506 -0.23 -5.20 -17.26
C ALA A 506 -0.79 -4.56 -18.53
N LEU A 507 -0.19 -4.83 -19.68
CA LEU A 507 -0.64 -4.28 -20.97
C LEU A 507 -2.02 -4.82 -21.36
N VAL A 508 -2.25 -6.13 -21.28
CA VAL A 508 -3.51 -6.75 -21.70
C VAL A 508 -4.66 -6.31 -20.78
N THR A 509 -4.44 -6.30 -19.47
CA THR A 509 -5.45 -5.95 -18.46
C THR A 509 -5.79 -4.46 -18.53
N SER A 510 -4.77 -3.58 -18.55
CA SER A 510 -5.00 -2.12 -18.53
C SER A 510 -5.58 -1.56 -19.83
N LEU A 511 -5.24 -2.15 -20.99
CA LEU A 511 -5.75 -1.75 -22.31
C LEU A 511 -7.05 -2.47 -22.70
N GLN A 512 -7.57 -3.37 -21.87
CA GLN A 512 -8.81 -4.08 -22.15
C GLN A 512 -9.97 -3.11 -22.41
N GLY A 513 -10.13 -2.09 -21.56
CA GLY A 513 -11.17 -1.08 -21.71
C GLY A 513 -11.08 -0.30 -23.03
N LEU A 514 -9.86 0.05 -23.46
CA LEU A 514 -9.61 0.66 -24.77
C LEU A 514 -10.09 -0.26 -25.91
N CYS A 515 -9.69 -1.53 -25.91
CA CYS A 515 -10.12 -2.51 -26.91
C CYS A 515 -11.65 -2.64 -26.96
N VAL A 516 -12.30 -2.74 -25.80
CA VAL A 516 -13.77 -2.81 -25.67
C VAL A 516 -14.43 -1.58 -26.28
N SER A 517 -13.94 -0.37 -25.99
CA SER A 517 -14.46 0.89 -26.53
C SER A 517 -14.30 0.99 -28.05
N MET A 518 -13.16 0.54 -28.57
CA MET A 518 -12.88 0.54 -30.01
C MET A 518 -13.84 -0.38 -30.76
N LEU A 519 -14.09 -1.58 -30.26
CA LEU A 519 -14.94 -2.56 -30.92
C LEU A 519 -16.43 -2.21 -30.86
N TYR A 520 -16.95 -1.82 -29.70
CA TYR A 520 -18.39 -1.57 -29.53
C TYR A 520 -18.83 -0.17 -29.94
N CYS A 521 -17.94 0.83 -29.92
CA CYS A 521 -18.26 2.22 -30.21
C CYS A 521 -17.56 2.75 -31.47
N PHE A 522 -16.23 2.84 -31.50
CA PHE A 522 -15.51 3.54 -32.58
C PHE A 522 -15.51 2.81 -33.93
N PHE A 523 -15.46 1.48 -33.93
CA PHE A 523 -15.49 0.64 -35.14
C PHE A 523 -16.90 0.16 -35.48
N ASN A 524 -17.91 0.55 -34.69
CA ASN A 524 -19.28 0.17 -34.95
C ASN A 524 -19.88 1.04 -36.07
N GLU A 525 -20.26 0.42 -37.20
CA GLU A 525 -20.80 1.12 -38.36
C GLU A 525 -22.09 1.91 -38.07
N GLU A 526 -22.96 1.39 -37.19
CA GLU A 526 -24.18 2.09 -36.79
C GLU A 526 -23.86 3.40 -36.05
N VAL A 527 -22.87 3.35 -35.17
CA VAL A 527 -22.43 4.53 -34.41
C VAL A 527 -21.72 5.51 -35.33
N LEU A 528 -20.86 5.01 -36.22
CA LEU A 528 -20.08 5.82 -37.14
C LEU A 528 -20.96 6.53 -38.18
N THR A 529 -22.02 5.88 -38.66
CA THR A 529 -22.99 6.51 -39.57
C THR A 529 -23.79 7.62 -38.88
N VAL A 530 -24.25 7.40 -37.65
CA VAL A 530 -24.92 8.45 -36.85
C VAL A 530 -23.96 9.61 -36.55
N LEU A 531 -22.72 9.32 -36.17
CA LEU A 531 -21.71 10.33 -35.89
C LEU A 531 -21.37 11.16 -37.14
N ARG A 532 -21.16 10.51 -38.29
CA ARG A 532 -20.93 11.20 -39.58
C ARG A 532 -22.10 12.10 -39.95
N LYS A 533 -23.34 11.63 -39.74
CA LYS A 533 -24.56 12.43 -39.99
C LYS A 533 -24.66 13.62 -39.03
N ALA A 534 -24.29 13.46 -37.76
CA ALA A 534 -24.25 14.56 -36.81
C ALA A 534 -23.15 15.57 -37.15
N LEU A 535 -21.96 15.09 -37.52
CA LEU A 535 -20.82 15.92 -37.94
C LEU A 535 -21.14 16.72 -39.21
N SER A 536 -21.78 16.12 -40.22
CA SER A 536 -22.18 16.83 -41.43
C SER A 536 -23.23 17.92 -41.19
N GLN A 537 -24.01 17.81 -40.10
CA GLN A 537 -25.00 18.80 -39.69
C GLN A 537 -24.44 19.94 -38.83
N THR A 538 -23.18 19.83 -38.36
CA THR A 538 -22.55 20.89 -37.54
C THR A 538 -22.34 22.20 -38.32
N PRO A 539 -22.41 23.37 -37.66
CA PRO A 539 -22.26 24.67 -38.31
C PRO A 539 -20.95 24.84 -39.07
N CYS A 540 -19.84 24.27 -38.56
CA CYS A 540 -18.53 24.29 -39.23
C CYS A 540 -18.54 23.50 -40.54
N ALA A 541 -19.04 22.26 -40.54
CA ALA A 541 -19.16 21.45 -41.76
C ALA A 541 -20.16 22.05 -42.76
N ARG A 542 -21.26 22.64 -42.27
CA ARG A 542 -22.24 23.37 -43.10
C ARG A 542 -21.66 24.65 -43.70
N LYS A 543 -20.68 25.29 -43.05
CA LYS A 543 -19.98 26.48 -43.56
C LYS A 543 -18.96 26.11 -44.63
N GLU A 544 -18.25 24.98 -44.47
CA GLU A 544 -17.33 24.43 -45.46
C GLU A 544 -18.05 23.93 -46.72
N TRP A 545 -19.17 23.21 -46.55
CA TRP A 545 -20.03 22.77 -47.68
C TRP A 545 -20.61 23.96 -48.45
N ARG A 546 -21.03 25.03 -47.75
CA ARG A 546 -21.44 26.27 -48.42
C ARG A 546 -20.27 26.91 -49.18
N ARG A 547 -19.06 26.98 -48.63
CA ARG A 547 -17.89 27.50 -49.37
C ARG A 547 -17.55 26.68 -50.61
N MET A 548 -17.55 25.35 -50.54
CA MET A 548 -17.30 24.48 -51.70
C MET A 548 -18.41 24.58 -52.75
N SER A 549 -19.67 24.67 -52.32
CA SER A 549 -20.79 24.90 -53.24
C SER A 549 -20.67 26.25 -53.94
N PHE A 550 -20.31 27.32 -53.22
CA PHE A 550 -20.07 28.63 -53.80
C PHE A 550 -18.88 28.61 -54.79
N ALA A 551 -17.77 27.95 -54.44
CA ALA A 551 -16.60 27.82 -55.30
C ALA A 551 -16.90 27.04 -56.60
N ASN A 552 -17.69 25.97 -56.54
CA ASN A 552 -18.12 25.23 -57.73
C ASN A 552 -19.06 26.06 -58.62
N SER A 553 -19.96 26.87 -58.06
CA SER A 553 -20.78 27.79 -58.86
C SER A 553 -19.96 28.91 -59.52
N THR A 554 -18.87 29.39 -58.91
CA THR A 554 -17.97 30.37 -59.57
C THR A 554 -17.14 29.74 -60.69
N ILE A 555 -16.71 28.48 -60.54
CA ILE A 555 -16.00 27.75 -61.61
C ILE A 555 -16.94 27.45 -62.78
N THR A 556 -18.20 27.09 -62.50
CA THR A 556 -19.20 26.84 -63.55
C THR A 556 -19.60 28.14 -64.27
N ALA A 557 -19.71 29.26 -63.54
CA ALA A 557 -19.98 30.58 -64.12
C ALA A 557 -18.80 31.10 -64.98
N ASN A 558 -17.56 30.88 -64.55
CA ASN A 558 -16.38 31.23 -65.34
C ASN A 558 -16.24 30.35 -66.59
N PHE A 559 -16.59 29.05 -66.51
CA PHE A 559 -16.56 28.15 -67.66
C PHE A 559 -17.59 28.54 -68.72
N THR A 560 -18.79 28.99 -68.32
CA THR A 560 -19.82 29.52 -69.24
C THR A 560 -19.47 30.88 -69.85
N GLN A 561 -18.65 31.71 -69.20
CA GLN A 561 -18.18 32.97 -69.78
C GLN A 561 -17.07 32.77 -70.83
N THR A 562 -16.18 31.79 -70.66
CA THR A 562 -15.15 31.48 -71.67
C THR A 562 -15.66 30.79 -72.93
N THR A 563 -16.86 30.19 -72.90
CA THR A 563 -17.47 29.56 -74.10
C THR A 563 -18.28 30.53 -74.96
N GLN A 564 -18.60 31.74 -74.47
CA GLN A 564 -19.33 32.76 -75.24
C GLN A 564 -18.43 33.79 -75.96
N THR A 565 -17.10 33.68 -75.84
CA THR A 565 -16.14 34.59 -76.50
C THR A 565 -15.45 33.96 -77.72
N TYR A 566 -15.88 32.78 -78.18
CA TYR A 566 -15.34 32.08 -79.36
C TYR A 566 -16.44 31.54 -80.29
N GLU A 567 -17.52 32.29 -80.49
CA GLU A 567 -18.42 32.14 -81.66
C GLU A 567 -18.65 33.50 -82.34
#